data_AF-A0A971SP95-F1
#
_entry.id   AF-A0A971SP95-F1
#
_cell.length_a   1.000
_cell.length_b   1.000
_cell.length_c   1.000
_cell.angle_alpha   90.00
_cell.angle_beta   90.00
_cell.angle_gamma   90.00
#
_symmetry.space_group_name_H-M   'P 1'
#
loop_
_entity.id
_entity.type
_entity.pdbx_description
1 polymer ?
#
loop_
_entity_poly.entity_id
_entity_poly.type
_entity_poly.pdbx_seq_one_letter_code
_entity_poly.pdbx_strand_id
1 'polypeptide(L)'
;MILNAEQLRQKAHELALIHDPYLSSWPSKGLWRDFHQDVKSLRLFLQMLQDSSVSCSQPAEEWLLDNADFIEEQVLVVKQQLNRSLVKNLPRLRKTGDMRIFNICSEYLQHVDGNLDEDSLTAFINSYQQVSVLKIAEVWAIPLIIRIALIRHLARVAQEVKTRRQVCTFAEELLARIGASDLNPDILAAALEEAGQEMPLSGSMIVHLIRHLRERADDSHMVQEWLMCNLEDGPASLDQVVSYEYQLQARHQVTTGNIVASLRNISRWNWQDRFEQLCMVEHILGEEASGVYPRLDFSSRDVLRQRVEKLARRLRVPETLVAREAVQLAAREYEEFIKKQPPCEQEVESHENCKPLTRPTFAAYYLLEPSGIKKLRQALKICGKPRYMPELHVLSHPTAAYFLTLGIFMLLALFGFTAWIAAGRTVTSLDWIIVLLAVLLPASEWAVTFTHWFIEFVKRPQPLLKYDFSRGIPFEAATLVVIPVIWSTVKEVQSMVSRLELHYLANRDANLHLGLLVDLTDAKEEVSARDSELNEAARTGIESLNRTYSTPGGSTFNLFQRHRTWNESEGVWMGWERKRGALVELVELIKGKTDTTCRLVVGDPGILAHIRYIITLDADTQLPLESARRMIGAM
;
A
#
# COMPACT_ATOMS: atom_id res chain seq x y z
N MET A 1 16.19 24.09 -19.78
CA MET A 1 15.20 24.22 -20.87
C MET A 1 14.05 23.30 -20.53
N ILE A 2 12.84 23.83 -20.42
CA ILE A 2 11.65 23.03 -20.13
C ILE A 2 11.30 22.25 -21.40
N LEU A 3 11.22 20.92 -21.30
CA LEU A 3 10.95 20.05 -22.44
C LEU A 3 9.44 19.86 -22.63
N ASN A 4 9.00 19.72 -23.88
CA ASN A 4 7.64 19.31 -24.19
C ASN A 4 7.45 17.80 -23.95
N ALA A 5 6.21 17.30 -24.01
CA ALA A 5 5.90 15.91 -23.71
C ALA A 5 6.62 14.90 -24.62
N GLU A 6 6.85 15.24 -25.89
CA GLU A 6 7.53 14.36 -26.84
C GLU A 6 9.05 14.31 -26.60
N GLN A 7 9.66 15.46 -26.35
CA GLN A 7 11.07 15.58 -25.95
C GLN A 7 11.34 14.84 -24.63
N LEU A 8 10.40 14.91 -23.67
CA LEU A 8 10.48 14.15 -22.43
C LEU A 8 10.51 12.63 -22.68
N ARG A 9 9.65 12.13 -23.58
CA ARG A 9 9.65 10.71 -23.95
C ARG A 9 10.95 10.28 -24.62
N GLN A 10 11.45 11.08 -25.55
CA GLN A 10 12.73 10.82 -26.21
C GLN A 10 13.87 10.80 -25.19
N LYS A 11 13.88 11.76 -24.25
CA LYS A 11 14.90 11.83 -23.22
C LYS A 11 14.86 10.63 -22.27
N ALA A 12 13.67 10.18 -21.89
CA ALA A 12 13.49 8.95 -21.11
C ALA A 12 14.07 7.72 -21.83
N HIS A 13 13.85 7.62 -23.14
CA HIS A 13 14.38 6.54 -23.97
C HIS A 13 15.91 6.58 -24.03
N GLU A 14 16.50 7.76 -24.26
CA GLU A 14 17.96 7.96 -24.24
C GLU A 14 18.58 7.57 -22.90
N LEU A 15 17.97 7.99 -21.78
CA LEU A 15 18.43 7.63 -20.44
C LEU A 15 18.41 6.11 -20.23
N ALA A 16 17.36 5.44 -20.70
CA ALA A 16 17.23 4.00 -20.55
C ALA A 16 18.29 3.21 -21.31
N LEU A 17 18.77 3.72 -22.45
CA LEU A 17 19.87 3.12 -23.23
C LEU A 17 21.23 3.24 -22.53
N ILE A 18 21.43 4.29 -21.71
CA ILE A 18 22.70 4.56 -21.03
C ILE A 18 22.79 3.80 -19.69
N HIS A 19 21.65 3.52 -19.06
CA HIS A 19 21.56 2.91 -17.74
C HIS A 19 21.91 1.41 -17.74
N ASP A 20 22.97 1.05 -17.01
CA ASP A 20 23.32 -0.35 -16.71
C ASP A 20 23.02 -0.67 -15.22
N PRO A 21 21.83 -1.23 -14.91
CA PRO A 21 21.41 -1.50 -13.54
C PRO A 21 21.98 -2.80 -12.97
N TYR A 22 22.43 -2.76 -11.72
CA TYR A 22 22.81 -3.95 -10.94
C TYR A 22 22.25 -3.89 -9.52
N LEU A 23 22.07 -5.06 -8.90
CA LEU A 23 21.68 -5.15 -7.48
C LEU A 23 22.93 -5.20 -6.60
N SER A 24 22.97 -4.35 -5.56
CA SER A 24 23.99 -4.38 -4.53
C SER A 24 23.41 -4.85 -3.19
N SER A 25 24.13 -5.70 -2.47
CA SER A 25 23.76 -6.13 -1.12
C SER A 25 24.05 -5.09 -0.04
N TRP A 26 24.86 -4.08 -0.36
CA TRP A 26 25.35 -3.07 0.57
C TRP A 26 24.52 -1.79 0.47
N PRO A 27 24.01 -1.20 1.56
CA PRO A 27 23.21 0.03 1.50
C PRO A 27 24.02 1.20 0.95
N SER A 28 23.38 2.09 0.18
CA SER A 28 24.02 3.31 -0.33
C SER A 28 24.10 4.28 0.84
N LYS A 29 25.32 4.46 1.38
CA LYS A 29 25.55 5.45 2.44
C LYS A 29 25.38 6.90 1.92
N GLY A 30 25.55 7.11 0.61
CA GLY A 30 25.49 8.42 -0.05
C GLY A 30 24.14 9.12 0.11
N LEU A 31 23.05 8.51 -0.35
CA LEU A 31 21.71 9.15 -0.35
C LEU A 31 21.30 9.71 1.02
N TRP A 32 21.48 8.91 2.07
CA TRP A 32 21.13 9.33 3.44
C TRP A 32 21.97 10.52 3.89
N ARG A 33 23.28 10.48 3.64
CA ARG A 33 24.19 11.54 4.04
C ARG A 33 23.89 12.83 3.28
N ASP A 34 23.71 12.73 1.97
CA ASP A 34 23.45 13.87 1.10
C ASP A 34 22.12 14.52 1.47
N PHE A 35 21.06 13.73 1.65
CA PHE A 35 19.75 14.25 2.07
C PHE A 35 19.82 14.93 3.45
N HIS A 36 20.56 14.37 4.41
CA HIS A 36 20.76 15.01 5.71
C HIS A 36 21.52 16.34 5.59
N GLN A 37 22.50 16.41 4.68
CA GLN A 37 23.24 17.63 4.42
C GLN A 37 22.35 18.70 3.77
N ASP A 38 21.53 18.33 2.79
CA ASP A 38 20.56 19.20 2.11
C ASP A 38 19.51 19.76 3.08
N VAL A 39 18.96 18.91 3.96
CA VAL A 39 18.01 19.35 4.99
C VAL A 39 18.68 20.27 5.99
N LYS A 40 19.92 19.97 6.40
CA LYS A 40 20.66 20.81 7.33
C LYS A 40 20.94 22.19 6.75
N SER A 41 21.38 22.28 5.48
CA SER A 41 21.62 23.56 4.83
C SER A 41 20.35 24.39 4.71
N LEU A 42 19.24 23.75 4.34
CA LEU A 42 17.93 24.41 4.22
C LEU A 42 17.43 24.95 5.57
N ARG A 43 17.54 24.18 6.66
CA ARG A 43 17.16 24.65 8.01
C ARG A 43 18.01 25.82 8.48
N LEU A 44 19.33 25.75 8.27
CA LEU A 44 20.23 26.86 8.64
C LEU A 44 19.89 28.13 7.85
N PHE A 45 19.51 28.00 6.59
CA PHE A 45 19.09 29.14 5.79
C PHE A 45 17.75 29.72 6.26
N LEU A 46 16.75 28.87 6.54
CA LEU A 46 15.46 29.32 7.08
C LEU A 46 15.60 30.05 8.43
N GLN A 47 16.45 29.54 9.33
CA GLN A 47 16.76 30.22 10.61
C GLN A 47 17.38 31.59 10.37
N MET A 48 18.35 31.69 9.45
CA MET A 48 18.96 32.97 9.07
C MET A 48 17.92 33.96 8.49
N LEU A 49 16.93 33.48 7.74
CA LEU A 49 15.87 34.33 7.18
C LEU A 49 14.91 34.87 8.26
N GLN A 50 14.67 34.11 9.35
CA GLN A 50 13.82 34.54 10.46
C GLN A 50 14.44 35.69 11.28
N ASP A 51 15.76 35.74 11.37
CA ASP A 51 16.51 36.67 12.23
C ASP A 51 16.99 37.96 11.51
N SER A 52 16.77 38.11 10.20
CA SER A 52 17.43 39.14 9.37
C SER A 52 16.50 40.22 8.80
N SER A 53 17.08 41.39 8.45
CA SER A 53 16.37 42.58 7.96
C SER A 53 15.81 42.43 6.53
N VAL A 54 14.85 43.30 6.16
CA VAL A 54 14.09 43.21 4.88
C VAL A 54 14.84 43.79 3.66
N SER A 55 15.88 44.60 3.86
CA SER A 55 16.65 45.34 2.83
C SER A 55 17.12 44.48 1.63
N CYS A 56 17.55 43.26 1.91
CA CYS A 56 18.08 42.31 0.93
C CYS A 56 17.14 41.12 0.67
N SER A 57 15.84 41.29 0.92
CA SER A 57 14.84 40.25 0.68
C SER A 57 14.68 39.93 -0.81
N GLN A 58 14.56 38.63 -1.10
CA GLN A 58 14.29 38.13 -2.45
C GLN A 58 12.92 37.45 -2.51
N PRO A 59 12.20 37.50 -3.64
CA PRO A 59 10.85 36.90 -3.73
C PRO A 59 10.80 35.38 -3.46
N ALA A 60 11.90 34.66 -3.69
CA ALA A 60 11.99 33.22 -3.39
C ALA A 60 12.06 32.93 -1.88
N GLU A 61 12.52 33.89 -1.06
CA GLU A 61 12.65 33.75 0.39
C GLU A 61 11.29 33.78 1.08
N GLU A 62 10.37 34.62 0.60
CA GLU A 62 8.98 34.65 1.06
C GLU A 62 8.33 33.27 0.90
N TRP A 63 8.47 32.65 -0.28
CA TRP A 63 7.97 31.29 -0.53
C TRP A 63 8.56 30.25 0.43
N LEU A 64 9.85 30.36 0.75
CA LEU A 64 10.50 29.44 1.69
C LEU A 64 9.99 29.63 3.13
N LEU A 65 9.82 30.87 3.57
CA LEU A 65 9.32 31.22 4.90
C LEU A 65 7.85 30.80 5.07
N ASP A 66 7.00 31.12 4.09
CA ASP A 66 5.57 30.80 4.10
C ASP A 66 5.29 29.28 4.14
N ASN A 67 6.26 28.46 3.72
CA ASN A 67 6.13 27.02 3.59
C ASN A 67 7.10 26.23 4.47
N ALA A 68 7.79 26.88 5.42
CA ALA A 68 8.83 26.25 6.24
C ALA A 68 8.31 25.01 7.01
N ASP A 69 7.17 25.14 7.69
CA ASP A 69 6.56 24.05 8.46
C ASP A 69 6.16 22.87 7.58
N PHE A 70 5.60 23.16 6.40
CA PHE A 70 5.22 22.14 5.43
C PHE A 70 6.45 21.39 4.88
N ILE A 71 7.54 22.10 4.59
CA ILE A 71 8.79 21.47 4.13
C ILE A 71 9.34 20.54 5.23
N GLU A 72 9.31 20.97 6.50
CA GLU A 72 9.75 20.15 7.62
C GLU A 72 8.87 18.91 7.82
N GLU A 73 7.55 19.03 7.64
CA GLU A 73 6.63 17.88 7.61
C GLU A 73 7.04 16.87 6.52
N GLN A 74 7.33 17.34 5.29
CA GLN A 74 7.77 16.45 4.21
C GLN A 74 9.11 15.77 4.53
N VAL A 75 10.03 16.46 5.21
CA VAL A 75 11.29 15.86 5.68
C VAL A 75 11.04 14.74 6.69
N LEU A 76 10.08 14.90 7.59
CA LEU A 76 9.69 13.87 8.55
C LEU A 76 9.09 12.64 7.84
N VAL A 77 8.21 12.86 6.86
CA VAL A 77 7.63 11.78 6.04
C VAL A 77 8.75 10.98 5.35
N VAL A 78 9.73 11.66 4.74
CA VAL A 78 10.87 10.99 4.12
C VAL A 78 11.66 10.16 5.14
N LYS A 79 11.95 10.70 6.33
CA LYS A 79 12.67 9.98 7.39
C LYS A 79 11.93 8.73 7.88
N GLN A 80 10.60 8.79 7.96
CA GLN A 80 9.77 7.66 8.38
C GLN A 80 9.70 6.56 7.31
N GLN A 81 9.55 6.94 6.04
CA GLN A 81 9.37 5.98 4.94
C GLN A 81 10.70 5.42 4.41
N LEU A 82 11.78 6.18 4.49
CA LEU A 82 13.10 5.73 4.05
C LEU A 82 13.63 4.69 5.04
N ASN A 83 13.51 3.41 4.69
CA ASN A 83 14.01 2.30 5.50
C ASN A 83 15.15 1.55 4.77
N ARG A 84 15.99 0.85 5.55
CA ARG A 84 17.13 0.10 4.99
C ARG A 84 16.70 -1.04 4.07
N SER A 85 15.53 -1.63 4.29
CA SER A 85 14.98 -2.72 3.48
C SER A 85 14.62 -2.25 2.07
N LEU A 86 14.01 -1.07 1.92
CA LEU A 86 13.67 -0.46 0.65
C LEU A 86 14.95 -0.20 -0.16
N VAL A 87 15.90 0.53 0.43
CA VAL A 87 17.16 0.92 -0.24
C VAL A 87 17.98 -0.30 -0.68
N LYS A 88 17.91 -1.42 0.05
CA LYS A 88 18.60 -2.67 -0.31
C LYS A 88 18.03 -3.34 -1.56
N ASN A 89 16.74 -3.14 -1.84
CA ASN A 89 16.05 -3.81 -2.95
C ASN A 89 16.09 -2.99 -4.25
N LEU A 90 16.53 -1.74 -4.19
CA LEU A 90 16.60 -0.84 -5.36
C LEU A 90 17.89 -1.08 -6.18
N PRO A 91 17.78 -1.28 -7.50
CA PRO A 91 18.92 -1.32 -8.42
C PRO A 91 19.73 -0.03 -8.43
N ARG A 92 21.03 -0.17 -8.72
CA ARG A 92 22.00 0.91 -8.87
C ARG A 92 22.60 0.94 -10.26
N LEU A 93 23.05 2.12 -10.68
CA LEU A 93 23.73 2.30 -11.95
C LEU A 93 25.22 2.01 -11.79
N ARG A 94 25.80 1.21 -12.68
CA ARG A 94 27.23 0.82 -12.60
C ARG A 94 28.19 2.02 -12.73
N LYS A 95 27.84 3.01 -13.55
CA LYS A 95 28.68 4.18 -13.83
C LYS A 95 28.76 5.15 -12.64
N THR A 96 27.62 5.49 -12.03
CA THR A 96 27.55 6.51 -10.97
C THR A 96 27.51 5.91 -9.56
N GLY A 97 27.05 4.66 -9.42
CA GLY A 97 26.78 4.04 -8.12
C GLY A 97 25.48 4.51 -7.46
N ASP A 98 24.75 5.44 -8.09
CA ASP A 98 23.48 5.96 -7.59
C ASP A 98 22.34 4.98 -7.85
N MET A 99 21.25 5.15 -7.10
CA MET A 99 20.03 4.38 -7.33
C MET A 99 19.43 4.77 -8.68
N ARG A 100 19.11 3.77 -9.51
CA ARG A 100 18.53 3.99 -10.84
C ARG A 100 17.30 4.88 -10.78
N ILE A 101 16.36 4.55 -9.88
CA ILE A 101 15.12 5.29 -9.76
C ILE A 101 15.31 6.75 -9.31
N PHE A 102 16.34 7.04 -8.51
CA PHE A 102 16.67 8.41 -8.12
C PHE A 102 17.15 9.23 -9.31
N ASN A 103 18.02 8.66 -10.15
CA ASN A 103 18.47 9.34 -11.37
C ASN A 103 17.29 9.59 -12.31
N ILE A 104 16.42 8.60 -12.56
CA ILE A 104 15.22 8.75 -13.42
C ILE A 104 14.33 9.90 -12.93
N CYS A 105 14.00 9.93 -11.62
CA CYS A 105 13.14 10.97 -11.06
C CYS A 105 13.82 12.34 -11.08
N SER A 106 15.13 12.41 -10.80
CA SER A 106 15.89 13.65 -10.80
C SER A 106 16.00 14.25 -12.21
N GLU A 107 16.31 13.44 -13.22
CA GLU A 107 16.38 13.89 -14.62
C GLU A 107 15.02 14.40 -15.11
N TYR A 108 13.94 13.68 -14.81
CA TYR A 108 12.59 14.15 -15.11
C TYR A 108 12.31 15.52 -14.49
N LEU A 109 12.54 15.68 -13.18
CA LEU A 109 12.28 16.93 -12.45
C LEU A 109 13.13 18.10 -12.96
N GLN A 110 14.35 17.86 -13.43
CA GLN A 110 15.19 18.89 -14.04
C GLN A 110 14.62 19.40 -15.38
N HIS A 111 13.99 18.54 -16.16
CA HIS A 111 13.39 18.90 -17.45
C HIS A 111 12.02 19.57 -17.34
N VAL A 112 11.36 19.49 -16.19
CA VAL A 112 10.08 20.17 -15.89
C VAL A 112 10.24 21.31 -14.89
N ASP A 113 11.47 21.70 -14.55
CA ASP A 113 11.80 22.74 -13.55
C ASP A 113 11.07 22.56 -12.20
N GLY A 114 11.02 21.31 -11.74
CA GLY A 114 10.36 20.93 -10.49
C GLY A 114 8.83 20.94 -10.54
N ASN A 115 8.19 21.29 -11.67
CA ASN A 115 6.74 21.22 -11.83
C ASN A 115 6.27 19.79 -12.14
N LEU A 116 5.81 19.08 -11.11
CA LEU A 116 5.36 17.71 -11.19
C LEU A 116 3.92 17.63 -11.70
N ASP A 117 3.77 17.18 -12.94
CA ASP A 117 2.52 16.69 -13.49
C ASP A 117 2.46 15.15 -13.52
N GLU A 118 1.27 14.61 -13.29
CA GLU A 118 1.05 13.17 -13.11
C GLU A 118 1.11 12.41 -14.44
N ASP A 119 0.51 12.98 -15.49
CA ASP A 119 0.43 12.35 -16.80
C ASP A 119 1.78 12.42 -17.52
N SER A 120 2.51 13.54 -17.40
CA SER A 120 3.86 13.66 -17.94
C SER A 120 4.85 12.73 -17.24
N LEU A 121 4.76 12.55 -15.92
CA LEU A 121 5.59 11.58 -15.18
C LEU A 121 5.29 10.16 -15.67
N THR A 122 4.01 9.82 -15.80
CA THR A 122 3.57 8.50 -16.25
C THR A 122 4.07 8.20 -17.66
N ALA A 123 3.94 9.16 -18.58
CA ALA A 123 4.45 9.05 -19.95
C ALA A 123 5.99 8.90 -20.00
N PHE A 124 6.71 9.66 -19.16
CA PHE A 124 8.17 9.58 -19.06
C PHE A 124 8.63 8.20 -18.59
N ILE A 125 8.04 7.69 -17.52
CA ILE A 125 8.38 6.36 -16.97
C ILE A 125 8.02 5.25 -17.97
N ASN A 126 6.85 5.33 -18.62
CA ASN A 126 6.46 4.33 -19.61
C ASN A 126 7.42 4.32 -20.81
N SER A 127 7.86 5.48 -21.30
CA SER A 127 8.88 5.57 -22.35
C SER A 127 10.22 4.94 -21.92
N TYR A 128 10.65 5.19 -20.69
CA TYR A 128 11.84 4.54 -20.12
C TYR A 128 11.71 3.00 -20.09
N GLN A 129 10.54 2.50 -19.66
CA GLN A 129 10.27 1.08 -19.50
C GLN A 129 10.21 0.30 -20.82
N GLN A 130 10.06 0.96 -21.97
CA GLN A 130 10.15 0.33 -23.29
C GLN A 130 11.53 -0.29 -23.54
N VAL A 131 12.59 0.29 -22.95
CA VAL A 131 13.97 -0.21 -23.07
C VAL A 131 14.37 -1.01 -21.84
N SER A 132 14.08 -0.49 -20.64
CA SER A 132 14.53 -1.10 -19.39
C SER A 132 13.42 -1.13 -18.34
N VAL A 133 12.86 -2.32 -18.12
CA VAL A 133 11.74 -2.50 -17.18
C VAL A 133 12.15 -2.19 -15.74
N LEU A 134 11.28 -1.47 -15.03
CA LEU A 134 11.43 -1.17 -13.60
C LEU A 134 10.94 -2.35 -12.75
N LYS A 135 11.60 -2.57 -11.63
CA LYS A 135 11.15 -3.57 -10.65
C LYS A 135 9.95 -3.06 -9.87
N ILE A 136 9.17 -3.99 -9.30
CA ILE A 136 8.06 -3.68 -8.38
C ILE A 136 8.52 -2.70 -7.29
N ALA A 137 9.67 -2.97 -6.67
CA ALA A 137 10.23 -2.14 -5.62
C ALA A 137 10.63 -0.73 -6.10
N GLU A 138 11.04 -0.56 -7.35
CA GLU A 138 11.36 0.76 -7.91
C GLU A 138 10.11 1.58 -8.18
N VAL A 139 9.08 0.95 -8.76
CA VAL A 139 7.80 1.63 -9.01
C VAL A 139 7.17 2.08 -7.69
N TRP A 140 7.19 1.23 -6.67
CA TRP A 140 6.72 1.60 -5.33
C TRP A 140 7.52 2.74 -4.68
N ALA A 141 8.81 2.88 -5.01
CA ALA A 141 9.67 3.89 -4.41
C ALA A 141 9.50 5.30 -5.02
N ILE A 142 8.86 5.43 -6.19
CA ILE A 142 8.78 6.70 -6.93
C ILE A 142 8.31 7.88 -6.07
N PRO A 143 7.20 7.81 -5.29
CA PRO A 143 6.74 8.97 -4.53
C PRO A 143 7.74 9.45 -3.49
N LEU A 144 8.38 8.51 -2.79
CA LEU A 144 9.41 8.82 -1.80
C LEU A 144 10.65 9.44 -2.48
N ILE A 145 11.05 8.88 -3.61
CA ILE A 145 12.24 9.32 -4.36
C ILE A 145 12.02 10.71 -4.99
N ILE A 146 10.82 10.99 -5.50
CA ILE A 146 10.43 12.32 -5.98
C ILE A 146 10.47 13.33 -4.83
N ARG A 147 9.93 13.01 -3.65
CA ARG A 147 10.04 13.90 -2.47
C ARG A 147 11.49 14.22 -2.13
N ILE A 148 12.36 13.20 -2.10
CA ILE A 148 13.79 13.39 -1.84
C ILE A 148 14.43 14.28 -2.92
N ALA A 149 14.14 14.03 -4.19
CA ALA A 149 14.68 14.79 -5.31
C ALA A 149 14.21 16.24 -5.31
N LEU A 150 12.93 16.49 -5.00
CA LEU A 150 12.35 17.84 -4.84
C LEU A 150 13.00 18.59 -3.69
N ILE A 151 13.15 17.98 -2.50
CA ILE A 151 13.81 18.62 -1.35
C ILE A 151 15.28 18.94 -1.66
N ARG A 152 16.00 18.01 -2.32
CA ARG A 152 17.37 18.26 -2.77
C ARG A 152 17.45 19.35 -3.83
N HIS A 153 16.44 19.45 -4.70
CA HIS A 153 16.37 20.55 -5.65
C HIS A 153 16.12 21.90 -4.95
N LEU A 154 15.22 21.91 -3.96
CA LEU A 154 14.95 23.08 -3.12
C LEU A 154 16.19 23.53 -2.37
N ALA A 155 16.95 22.61 -1.77
CA ALA A 155 18.19 22.93 -1.07
C ALA A 155 19.24 23.56 -1.99
N ARG A 156 19.33 23.09 -3.26
CA ARG A 156 20.21 23.71 -4.26
C ARG A 156 19.76 25.14 -4.61
N VAL A 157 18.47 25.36 -4.85
CA VAL A 157 17.92 26.69 -5.14
C VAL A 157 18.09 27.62 -3.94
N ALA A 158 17.80 27.15 -2.74
CA ALA A 158 17.97 27.89 -1.50
C ALA A 158 19.44 28.32 -1.28
N GLN A 159 20.40 27.48 -1.65
CA GLN A 159 21.82 27.82 -1.56
C GLN A 159 22.20 28.94 -2.54
N GLU A 160 21.67 28.92 -3.77
CA GLU A 160 21.86 30.00 -4.76
C GLU A 160 21.26 31.34 -4.31
N VAL A 161 20.05 31.29 -3.72
CA VAL A 161 19.36 32.45 -3.13
C VAL A 161 20.18 32.98 -1.96
N LYS A 162 20.63 32.10 -1.06
CA LYS A 162 21.48 32.44 0.08
C LYS A 162 22.75 33.16 -0.34
N THR A 163 23.48 32.64 -1.33
CA THR A 163 24.71 33.26 -1.81
C THR A 163 24.44 34.67 -2.36
N ARG A 164 23.36 34.88 -3.10
CA ARG A 164 22.96 36.22 -3.58
C ARG A 164 22.58 37.17 -2.45
N ARG A 165 21.87 36.68 -1.43
CA ARG A 165 21.57 37.48 -0.23
C ARG A 165 22.84 37.89 0.51
N GLN A 166 23.79 36.98 0.66
CA GLN A 166 25.10 37.29 1.26
C GLN A 166 25.87 38.37 0.50
N VAL A 167 25.81 38.34 -0.84
CA VAL A 167 26.40 39.40 -1.68
C VAL A 167 25.70 40.75 -1.46
N CYS A 168 24.37 40.76 -1.39
CA CYS A 168 23.60 41.97 -1.11
C CYS A 168 23.93 42.55 0.28
N THR A 169 23.91 41.73 1.33
CA THR A 169 24.21 42.17 2.69
C THR A 169 25.65 42.65 2.81
N PHE A 170 26.59 41.99 2.14
CA PHE A 170 27.97 42.43 2.10
C PHE A 170 28.12 43.80 1.42
N ALA A 171 27.43 44.03 0.29
CA ALA A 171 27.44 45.34 -0.37
C ALA A 171 26.86 46.45 0.53
N GLU A 172 25.77 46.16 1.25
CA GLU A 172 25.18 47.08 2.22
C GLU A 172 26.14 47.39 3.38
N GLU A 173 26.79 46.38 3.96
CA GLU A 173 27.78 46.54 5.04
C GLU A 173 29.02 47.31 4.58
N LEU A 174 29.54 47.02 3.39
CA LEU A 174 30.68 47.70 2.78
C LEU A 174 30.36 49.19 2.62
N LEU A 175 29.20 49.50 2.04
CA LEU A 175 28.75 50.86 1.87
C LEU A 175 28.44 51.52 3.23
N ALA A 176 27.95 50.80 4.25
CA ALA A 176 27.71 51.37 5.57
C ALA A 176 29.01 51.81 6.28
N ARG A 177 30.15 51.17 5.97
CA ARG A 177 31.47 51.58 6.47
C ARG A 177 31.98 52.85 5.79
N ILE A 178 31.61 53.08 4.53
CA ILE A 178 31.99 54.26 3.76
C ILE A 178 30.88 55.31 3.97
N GLY A 179 31.13 56.27 4.86
CA GLY A 179 30.17 57.35 5.15
C GLY A 179 29.69 58.05 3.86
N ALA A 180 28.44 58.50 3.83
CA ALA A 180 27.83 59.09 2.62
C ALA A 180 28.61 60.29 2.07
N SER A 181 29.34 61.01 2.92
CA SER A 181 30.15 62.19 2.59
C SER A 181 31.57 61.88 2.10
N ASP A 182 32.06 60.64 2.25
CA ASP A 182 33.42 60.21 1.91
C ASP A 182 33.46 59.29 0.69
N LEU A 183 32.37 59.22 -0.08
CA LEU A 183 32.19 58.22 -1.13
C LEU A 183 32.96 58.61 -2.42
N ASN A 184 34.20 58.11 -2.56
CA ASN A 184 35.02 58.25 -3.77
C ASN A 184 35.38 56.90 -4.40
N PRO A 185 35.66 56.85 -5.73
CA PRO A 185 36.05 55.63 -6.43
C PRO A 185 37.26 54.93 -5.81
N ASP A 186 38.28 55.69 -5.42
CA ASP A 186 39.50 55.16 -4.81
C ASP A 186 39.23 54.53 -3.43
N ILE A 187 38.33 55.12 -2.64
CA ILE A 187 37.95 54.62 -1.32
C ILE A 187 37.12 53.35 -1.45
N LEU A 188 36.21 53.30 -2.42
CA LEU A 188 35.45 52.08 -2.70
C LEU A 188 36.35 50.96 -3.24
N ALA A 189 37.29 51.28 -4.13
CA ALA A 189 38.25 50.32 -4.66
C ALA A 189 39.15 49.75 -3.54
N ALA A 190 39.66 50.61 -2.66
CA ALA A 190 40.45 50.19 -1.50
C ALA A 190 39.62 49.32 -0.52
N ALA A 191 38.35 49.67 -0.28
CA ALA A 191 37.48 48.88 0.58
C ALA A 191 37.14 47.50 -0.04
N LEU A 192 36.98 47.43 -1.35
CA LEU A 192 36.79 46.16 -2.07
C LEU A 192 38.05 45.28 -2.00
N GLU A 193 39.23 45.88 -2.18
CA GLU A 193 40.52 45.19 -2.08
C GLU A 193 40.80 44.68 -0.66
N GLU A 194 40.55 45.51 0.37
CA GLU A 194 40.67 45.13 1.78
C GLU A 194 39.71 43.98 2.14
N ALA A 195 38.53 43.95 1.51
CA ALA A 195 37.56 42.88 1.69
C ALA A 195 37.82 41.65 0.77
N GLY A 196 38.93 41.63 0.03
CA GLY A 196 39.37 40.51 -0.79
C GLY A 196 38.54 40.28 -2.06
N GLN A 197 37.91 41.33 -2.60
CA GLN A 197 37.20 41.27 -3.88
C GLN A 197 38.13 41.72 -5.02
N GLU A 198 38.52 40.80 -5.88
CA GLU A 198 39.32 41.08 -7.08
C GLU A 198 38.43 41.48 -8.26
N MET A 199 38.95 42.34 -9.15
CA MET A 199 38.28 42.73 -10.39
C MET A 199 38.49 41.67 -11.49
N PRO A 200 37.49 41.39 -12.35
CA PRO A 200 36.16 42.00 -12.40
C PRO A 200 35.20 41.42 -11.33
N LEU A 201 34.38 42.31 -10.75
CA LEU A 201 33.36 41.91 -9.76
C LEU A 201 32.30 41.00 -10.39
N SER A 202 31.71 40.13 -9.57
CA SER A 202 30.55 39.34 -9.99
C SER A 202 29.36 40.22 -10.37
N GLY A 203 28.58 39.81 -11.38
CA GLY A 203 27.43 40.58 -11.86
C GLY A 203 26.43 40.93 -10.74
N SER A 204 26.17 40.01 -9.81
CA SER A 204 25.30 40.25 -8.65
C SER A 204 25.87 41.33 -7.70
N MET A 205 27.18 41.37 -7.48
CA MET A 205 27.83 42.40 -6.66
C MET A 205 27.66 43.79 -7.29
N ILE A 206 27.86 43.90 -8.60
CA ILE A 206 27.72 45.16 -9.35
C ILE A 206 26.28 45.67 -9.26
N VAL A 207 25.29 44.80 -9.48
CA VAL A 207 23.86 45.15 -9.42
C VAL A 207 23.49 45.66 -8.03
N HIS A 208 23.93 44.97 -6.97
CA HIS A 208 23.62 45.37 -5.59
C HIS A 208 24.33 46.65 -5.17
N LEU A 209 25.60 46.85 -5.53
CA LEU A 209 26.32 48.10 -5.28
C LEU A 209 25.63 49.28 -5.96
N ILE A 210 25.30 49.17 -7.25
CA ILE A 210 24.62 50.25 -7.99
C ILE A 210 23.24 50.54 -7.39
N ARG A 211 22.48 49.50 -7.01
CA ARG A 211 21.17 49.67 -6.34
C ARG A 211 21.30 50.49 -5.07
N HIS A 212 22.20 50.10 -4.16
CA HIS A 212 22.37 50.80 -2.88
C HIS A 212 23.06 52.17 -3.00
N LEU A 213 23.87 52.37 -4.04
CA LEU A 213 24.44 53.69 -4.37
C LEU A 213 23.38 54.66 -4.88
N ARG A 214 22.39 54.20 -5.66
CA ARG A 214 21.25 55.03 -6.10
C ARG A 214 20.34 55.46 -4.95
N GLU A 215 20.24 54.65 -3.90
CA GLU A 215 19.49 54.97 -2.69
C GLU A 215 20.15 56.09 -1.84
N ARG A 216 21.45 56.39 -2.08
CA ARG A 216 22.21 57.44 -1.41
C ARG A 216 22.29 58.69 -2.30
N ALA A 217 21.57 59.73 -1.92
CA ALA A 217 21.13 60.80 -2.82
C ALA A 217 22.18 61.82 -3.31
N ASP A 218 23.29 62.06 -2.60
CA ASP A 218 23.99 63.34 -2.78
C ASP A 218 25.32 63.33 -3.58
N ASP A 219 26.10 62.23 -3.69
CA ASP A 219 27.43 62.27 -4.38
C ASP A 219 27.86 60.98 -5.12
N SER A 220 26.94 60.06 -5.43
CA SER A 220 27.31 58.71 -5.94
C SER A 220 27.57 58.58 -7.45
N HIS A 221 27.37 59.64 -8.25
CA HIS A 221 27.45 59.56 -9.72
C HIS A 221 28.83 59.17 -10.24
N MET A 222 29.90 59.74 -9.67
CA MET A 222 31.29 59.48 -10.09
C MET A 222 31.69 58.02 -9.82
N VAL A 223 31.20 57.46 -8.71
CA VAL A 223 31.42 56.05 -8.34
C VAL A 223 30.63 55.10 -9.23
N GLN A 224 29.40 55.47 -9.61
CA GLN A 224 28.59 54.71 -10.56
C GLN A 224 29.23 54.67 -11.96
N GLU A 225 29.72 55.81 -12.47
CA GLU A 225 30.44 55.86 -13.74
C GLU A 225 31.73 55.03 -13.71
N TRP A 226 32.50 55.09 -12.61
CA TRP A 226 33.68 54.25 -12.43
C TRP A 226 33.35 52.75 -12.44
N LEU A 227 32.30 52.33 -11.73
CA LEU A 227 31.80 50.95 -11.75
C LEU A 227 31.38 50.52 -13.16
N MET A 228 30.76 51.42 -13.94
CA MET A 228 30.37 51.16 -15.33
C MET A 228 31.56 51.04 -16.27
N CYS A 229 32.61 51.84 -16.08
CA CYS A 229 33.84 51.78 -16.87
C CYS A 229 34.65 50.51 -16.61
N ASN A 230 34.47 49.89 -15.44
CA ASN A 230 35.13 48.63 -15.09
C ASN A 230 34.39 47.37 -15.55
N LEU A 231 33.24 47.51 -16.22
CA LEU A 231 32.59 46.41 -16.93
C LEU A 231 33.29 46.18 -18.28
N GLU A 232 33.61 44.92 -18.60
CA GLU A 232 34.36 44.54 -19.82
C GLU A 232 33.74 45.10 -21.12
N ASP A 233 32.42 45.34 -21.17
CA ASP A 233 31.65 45.76 -22.36
C ASP A 233 30.92 47.12 -22.23
N GLY A 234 31.25 47.95 -21.22
CA GLY A 234 30.69 49.31 -21.05
C GLY A 234 29.21 49.38 -20.56
N PRO A 235 28.52 50.53 -20.65
CA PRO A 235 27.22 50.76 -19.98
C PRO A 235 26.05 49.93 -20.54
N ALA A 236 26.09 49.50 -21.80
CA ALA A 236 25.08 48.60 -22.38
C ALA A 236 25.09 47.21 -21.74
N SER A 237 26.21 46.81 -21.14
CA SER A 237 26.34 45.55 -20.40
C SER A 237 25.67 45.62 -19.01
N LEU A 238 25.56 46.80 -18.41
CA LEU A 238 24.93 46.96 -17.09
C LEU A 238 23.45 46.62 -17.13
N ASP A 239 22.69 47.19 -18.08
CA ASP A 239 21.26 46.89 -18.22
C ASP A 239 21.02 45.40 -18.51
N GLN A 240 21.92 44.76 -19.27
CA GLN A 240 21.88 43.32 -19.51
C GLN A 240 22.12 42.53 -18.21
N VAL A 241 23.14 42.87 -17.43
CA VAL A 241 23.44 42.19 -16.15
C VAL A 241 22.31 42.38 -15.13
N VAL A 242 21.76 43.60 -15.02
CA VAL A 242 20.61 43.89 -14.16
C VAL A 242 19.39 43.08 -14.59
N SER A 243 19.06 43.08 -15.88
CA SER A 243 17.93 42.30 -16.41
C SER A 243 18.11 40.80 -16.19
N TYR A 244 19.34 40.29 -16.33
CA TYR A 244 19.68 38.90 -16.09
C TYR A 244 19.52 38.51 -14.62
N GLU A 245 19.99 39.34 -13.68
CA GLU A 245 19.80 39.07 -12.24
C GLU A 245 18.32 39.08 -11.83
N TYR A 246 17.51 40.02 -12.35
CA TYR A 246 16.06 40.01 -12.11
C TYR A 246 15.38 38.77 -12.70
N GLN A 247 15.75 38.35 -13.91
CA GLN A 247 15.24 37.11 -14.51
C GLN A 247 15.62 35.89 -13.67
N LEU A 248 16.81 35.89 -13.09
CA LEU A 248 17.28 34.80 -12.26
C LEU A 248 16.55 34.72 -10.91
N GLN A 249 16.32 35.86 -10.26
CA GLN A 249 15.48 35.94 -9.05
C GLN A 249 14.04 35.48 -9.33
N ALA A 250 13.44 35.94 -10.43
CA ALA A 250 12.11 35.52 -10.86
C ALA A 250 12.08 34.00 -11.13
N ARG A 251 13.12 33.45 -11.78
CA ARG A 251 13.25 32.01 -11.99
C ARG A 251 13.31 31.27 -10.66
N HIS A 252 14.16 31.69 -9.73
CA HIS A 252 14.25 31.07 -8.41
C HIS A 252 12.91 31.09 -7.65
N GLN A 253 12.15 32.18 -7.74
CA GLN A 253 10.82 32.28 -7.15
C GLN A 253 9.86 31.25 -7.77
N VAL A 254 9.81 31.18 -9.10
CA VAL A 254 8.94 30.24 -9.83
C VAL A 254 9.32 28.79 -9.54
N THR A 255 10.61 28.45 -9.61
CA THR A 255 11.10 27.09 -9.31
C THR A 255 10.78 26.70 -7.86
N THR A 256 10.96 27.61 -6.89
CA THR A 256 10.61 27.37 -5.49
C THR A 256 9.11 27.08 -5.34
N GLY A 257 8.26 27.91 -5.96
CA GLY A 257 6.81 27.70 -5.99
C GLY A 257 6.41 26.37 -6.62
N ASN A 258 7.01 26.01 -7.77
CA ASN A 258 6.78 24.73 -8.46
C ASN A 258 7.16 23.53 -7.58
N ILE A 259 8.31 23.59 -6.90
CA ILE A 259 8.77 22.52 -6.00
C ILE A 259 7.80 22.34 -4.83
N VAL A 260 7.39 23.43 -4.18
CA VAL A 260 6.43 23.38 -3.05
C VAL A 260 5.07 22.85 -3.51
N ALA A 261 4.55 23.33 -4.64
CA ALA A 261 3.32 22.84 -5.23
C ALA A 261 3.41 21.33 -5.54
N SER A 262 4.53 20.87 -6.09
CA SER A 262 4.78 19.47 -6.41
C SER A 262 4.88 18.58 -5.17
N LEU A 263 5.49 19.07 -4.10
CA LEU A 263 5.50 18.40 -2.79
C LEU A 263 4.08 18.26 -2.22
N ARG A 264 3.20 19.25 -2.44
CA ARG A 264 1.77 19.15 -2.07
C ARG A 264 0.99 18.19 -2.97
N ASN A 265 1.30 18.16 -4.27
CA ASN A 265 0.64 17.25 -5.21
C ASN A 265 0.97 15.79 -4.84
N ILE A 266 2.25 15.46 -4.65
CA ILE A 266 2.67 14.08 -4.34
C ILE A 266 2.14 13.58 -2.98
N SER A 267 1.83 14.48 -2.03
CA SER A 267 1.21 14.10 -0.75
C SER A 267 -0.28 13.79 -0.87
N ARG A 268 -0.96 14.29 -1.90
CA ARG A 268 -2.40 14.08 -2.15
C ARG A 268 -2.70 12.93 -3.10
N TRP A 269 -1.73 12.49 -3.90
CA TRP A 269 -1.95 11.44 -4.91
C TRP A 269 -2.27 10.08 -4.30
N ASN A 270 -3.30 9.42 -4.84
CA ASN A 270 -3.49 7.99 -4.61
C ASN A 270 -2.49 7.18 -5.45
N TRP A 271 -1.33 6.87 -4.87
CA TRP A 271 -0.28 6.15 -5.62
C TRP A 271 -0.69 4.74 -6.05
N GLN A 272 -1.71 4.14 -5.43
CA GLN A 272 -2.12 2.77 -5.74
C GLN A 272 -2.55 2.62 -7.21
N ASP A 273 -3.39 3.53 -7.70
CA ASP A 273 -3.92 3.48 -9.07
C ASP A 273 -2.80 3.68 -10.10
N ARG A 274 -1.88 4.62 -9.83
CA ARG A 274 -0.72 4.86 -10.71
C ARG A 274 0.32 3.75 -10.64
N PHE A 275 0.50 3.14 -9.48
CA PHE A 275 1.35 1.97 -9.35
C PHE A 275 0.88 0.85 -10.29
N GLU A 276 -0.43 0.59 -10.37
CA GLU A 276 -0.99 -0.43 -11.27
C GLU A 276 -0.78 -0.09 -12.75
N GLN A 277 -0.89 1.19 -13.12
CA GLN A 277 -0.62 1.65 -14.48
C GLN A 277 0.87 1.55 -14.87
N LEU A 278 1.79 1.71 -13.92
CA LEU A 278 3.23 1.72 -14.19
C LEU A 278 3.88 0.35 -14.03
N CYS A 279 3.29 -0.55 -13.24
CA CYS A 279 3.91 -1.83 -12.92
C CYS A 279 3.73 -2.85 -14.05
N MET A 280 4.82 -3.18 -14.76
CA MET A 280 4.78 -4.20 -15.81
C MET A 280 4.36 -5.59 -15.32
N VAL A 281 4.62 -5.92 -14.05
CA VAL A 281 4.17 -7.20 -13.48
C VAL A 281 2.66 -7.21 -13.26
N GLU A 282 2.07 -6.07 -12.86
CA GLU A 282 0.62 -5.94 -12.73
C GLU A 282 -0.06 -6.20 -14.08
N HIS A 283 0.40 -5.55 -15.14
CA HIS A 283 -0.13 -5.74 -16.50
C HIS A 283 -0.06 -7.20 -16.94
N ILE A 284 1.09 -7.85 -16.74
CA ILE A 284 1.26 -9.26 -17.12
C ILE A 284 0.29 -10.17 -16.34
N LEU A 285 0.14 -9.96 -15.03
CA LEU A 285 -0.80 -10.75 -14.23
C LEU A 285 -2.27 -10.46 -14.61
N GLY A 286 -2.57 -9.24 -15.06
CA GLY A 286 -3.87 -8.84 -15.60
C GLY A 286 -4.24 -9.55 -16.91
N GLU A 287 -3.28 -10.06 -17.67
CA GLU A 287 -3.49 -10.86 -18.89
C GLU A 287 -3.89 -12.33 -18.59
N GLU A 288 -4.15 -12.68 -17.33
CA GLU A 288 -4.58 -14.03 -16.95
C GLU A 288 -5.89 -14.43 -17.65
N ALA A 289 -5.85 -15.55 -18.37
CA ALA A 289 -6.96 -16.04 -19.19
C ALA A 289 -8.28 -16.29 -18.43
N SER A 290 -8.22 -16.49 -17.11
CA SER A 290 -9.40 -16.71 -16.27
C SER A 290 -10.21 -15.43 -16.01
N GLY A 291 -9.60 -14.26 -16.19
CA GLY A 291 -10.21 -12.97 -15.85
C GLY A 291 -10.43 -12.72 -14.36
N VAL A 292 -9.92 -13.58 -13.47
CA VAL A 292 -10.08 -13.45 -12.01
C VAL A 292 -9.09 -12.44 -11.42
N TYR A 293 -7.84 -12.41 -11.88
CA TYR A 293 -6.83 -11.51 -11.30
C TYR A 293 -7.27 -10.03 -11.23
N PRO A 294 -7.85 -9.40 -12.28
CA PRO A 294 -8.31 -8.01 -12.20
C PRO A 294 -9.50 -7.79 -11.26
N ARG A 295 -10.24 -8.85 -10.93
CA ARG A 295 -11.36 -8.82 -9.97
C ARG A 295 -10.89 -8.89 -8.52
N LEU A 296 -9.60 -9.09 -8.25
CA LEU A 296 -9.05 -9.16 -6.90
C LEU A 296 -8.83 -7.76 -6.31
N ASP A 297 -8.99 -7.65 -4.98
CA ASP A 297 -8.69 -6.42 -4.26
C ASP A 297 -7.19 -6.08 -4.32
N PHE A 298 -6.87 -4.80 -4.10
CA PHE A 298 -5.50 -4.30 -4.15
C PHE A 298 -4.56 -5.10 -3.23
N SER A 299 -5.05 -5.47 -2.04
CA SER A 299 -4.25 -6.20 -1.04
C SER A 299 -3.88 -7.60 -1.51
N SER A 300 -4.81 -8.32 -2.16
CA SER A 300 -4.57 -9.65 -2.72
C SER A 300 -3.67 -9.61 -3.94
N ARG A 301 -3.87 -8.63 -4.83
CA ARG A 301 -2.95 -8.41 -5.95
C ARG A 301 -1.54 -8.11 -5.46
N ASP A 302 -1.40 -7.31 -4.39
CA ASP A 302 -0.10 -7.04 -3.79
C ASP A 302 0.57 -8.29 -3.18
N VAL A 303 -0.19 -9.17 -2.54
CA VAL A 303 0.32 -10.47 -2.05
C VAL A 303 0.94 -11.28 -3.20
N LEU A 304 0.28 -11.31 -4.36
CA LEU A 304 0.78 -11.98 -5.55
C LEU A 304 2.03 -11.27 -6.11
N ARG A 305 2.03 -9.93 -6.23
CA ARG A 305 3.19 -9.14 -6.67
C ARG A 305 4.41 -9.34 -5.77
N GLN A 306 4.24 -9.25 -4.45
CA GLN A 306 5.30 -9.54 -3.48
C GLN A 306 5.81 -10.98 -3.60
N ARG A 307 4.93 -11.92 -3.96
CA ARG A 307 5.32 -13.31 -4.18
C ARG A 307 6.18 -13.46 -5.43
N VAL A 308 5.82 -12.79 -6.53
CA VAL A 308 6.63 -12.69 -7.76
C VAL A 308 8.02 -12.14 -7.42
N GLU A 309 8.11 -11.02 -6.69
CA GLU A 309 9.38 -10.41 -6.28
C GLU A 309 10.26 -11.40 -5.48
N LYS A 310 9.67 -12.08 -4.49
CA LYS A 310 10.37 -13.07 -3.67
C LYS A 310 10.87 -14.25 -4.49
N LEU A 311 10.06 -14.77 -5.41
CA LEU A 311 10.43 -15.87 -6.29
C LEU A 311 11.52 -15.45 -7.28
N ALA A 312 11.36 -14.30 -7.96
CA ALA A 312 12.34 -13.73 -8.87
C ALA A 312 13.72 -13.56 -8.22
N ARG A 313 13.74 -12.99 -7.00
CA ARG A 313 14.98 -12.83 -6.22
C ARG A 313 15.63 -14.16 -5.84
N ARG A 314 14.84 -15.14 -5.36
CA ARG A 314 15.38 -16.45 -4.95
C ARG A 314 15.87 -17.26 -6.16
N LEU A 315 15.15 -17.21 -7.27
CA LEU A 315 15.46 -17.93 -8.51
C LEU A 315 16.50 -17.20 -9.39
N ARG A 316 16.83 -15.94 -9.09
CA ARG A 316 17.74 -15.06 -9.85
C ARG A 316 17.29 -14.88 -11.31
N VAL A 317 16.01 -14.60 -11.50
CA VAL A 317 15.41 -14.30 -12.80
C VAL A 317 14.64 -12.97 -12.73
N PRO A 318 14.33 -12.31 -13.87
CA PRO A 318 13.51 -11.10 -13.87
C PRO A 318 12.09 -11.32 -13.32
N GLU A 319 11.53 -10.30 -12.66
CA GLU A 319 10.18 -10.34 -12.09
C GLU A 319 9.10 -10.55 -13.17
N THR A 320 9.25 -9.87 -14.30
CA THR A 320 8.37 -10.01 -15.47
C THR A 320 8.37 -11.42 -16.04
N LEU A 321 9.51 -12.11 -16.03
CA LEU A 321 9.61 -13.49 -16.52
C LEU A 321 8.84 -14.44 -15.61
N VAL A 322 8.96 -14.28 -14.28
CA VAL A 322 8.21 -15.10 -13.31
C VAL A 322 6.70 -14.92 -13.47
N ALA A 323 6.25 -13.67 -13.60
CA ALA A 323 4.84 -13.35 -13.83
C ALA A 323 4.33 -13.96 -15.14
N ARG A 324 5.08 -13.77 -16.24
CA ARG A 324 4.71 -14.26 -17.57
C ARG A 324 4.60 -15.78 -17.61
N GLU A 325 5.58 -16.48 -17.06
CA GLU A 325 5.54 -17.96 -17.02
C GLU A 325 4.41 -18.48 -16.14
N ALA A 326 4.09 -17.81 -15.02
CA ALA A 326 2.94 -18.18 -14.18
C ALA A 326 1.61 -18.04 -14.94
N VAL A 327 1.44 -16.94 -15.68
CA VAL A 327 0.24 -16.68 -16.50
C VAL A 327 0.15 -17.65 -17.68
N GLN A 328 1.26 -17.94 -18.36
CA GLN A 328 1.27 -18.90 -19.47
C GLN A 328 0.96 -20.33 -19.03
N LEU A 329 1.47 -20.76 -17.87
CA LEU A 329 1.14 -22.08 -17.32
C LEU A 329 -0.35 -22.18 -16.95
N ALA A 330 -0.89 -21.13 -16.33
CA ALA A 330 -2.32 -21.03 -16.02
C ALA A 330 -3.20 -21.04 -17.28
N ALA A 331 -2.81 -20.29 -18.31
CA ALA A 331 -3.50 -20.23 -19.59
C ALA A 331 -3.58 -21.59 -20.29
N ARG A 332 -2.51 -22.40 -20.26
CA ARG A 332 -2.52 -23.76 -20.83
C ARG A 332 -3.54 -24.67 -20.15
N GLU A 333 -3.58 -24.67 -18.83
CA GLU A 333 -4.54 -25.48 -18.07
C GLU A 333 -5.98 -24.97 -18.28
N TYR A 334 -6.17 -23.65 -18.41
CA TYR A 334 -7.46 -23.04 -18.73
C TYR A 334 -7.96 -23.43 -20.12
N GLU A 335 -7.11 -23.35 -21.15
CA GLU A 335 -7.45 -23.79 -22.51
C GLU A 335 -7.77 -25.28 -22.57
N GLU A 336 -7.02 -26.11 -21.85
CA GLU A 336 -7.32 -27.53 -21.74
C GLU A 336 -8.65 -27.81 -21.04
N PHE A 337 -8.99 -27.01 -20.02
CA PHE A 337 -10.25 -27.10 -19.31
C PHE A 337 -11.42 -26.76 -20.23
N ILE A 338 -11.34 -25.64 -20.97
CA ILE A 338 -12.36 -25.24 -21.95
C ILE A 338 -12.52 -26.30 -23.05
N LYS A 339 -11.43 -26.82 -23.61
CA LYS A 339 -11.49 -27.87 -24.66
C LYS A 339 -12.20 -29.15 -24.19
N LYS A 340 -12.17 -29.45 -22.89
CA LYS A 340 -12.79 -30.64 -22.29
C LYS A 340 -14.24 -30.38 -21.85
N GLN A 341 -14.73 -29.14 -21.89
CA GLN A 341 -16.12 -28.81 -21.60
C GLN A 341 -17.01 -28.99 -22.85
N PRO A 342 -18.22 -29.55 -22.73
CA PRO A 342 -19.21 -29.44 -23.79
C PRO A 342 -19.56 -27.97 -24.03
N PRO A 343 -19.93 -27.55 -25.26
CA PRO A 343 -20.37 -26.18 -25.51
C PRO A 343 -21.58 -25.88 -24.62
N CYS A 344 -21.43 -24.91 -23.72
CA CYS A 344 -22.55 -24.35 -22.98
C CYS A 344 -23.42 -23.58 -23.98
N GLU A 345 -24.52 -24.20 -24.43
CA GLU A 345 -25.55 -23.45 -25.15
C GLU A 345 -26.08 -22.34 -24.24
N GLN A 346 -26.07 -21.13 -24.79
CA GLN A 346 -26.49 -19.90 -24.15
C GLN A 346 -28.01 -19.90 -24.02
N GLU A 347 -28.57 -20.55 -23.01
CA GLU A 347 -29.89 -20.21 -22.50
C GLU A 347 -29.89 -20.12 -20.97
N VAL A 348 -30.66 -19.15 -20.49
CA VAL A 348 -30.48 -18.38 -19.25
C VAL A 348 -30.83 -19.12 -17.96
N GLU A 349 -31.08 -20.43 -17.99
CA GLU A 349 -31.58 -21.13 -16.80
C GLU A 349 -30.66 -22.27 -16.38
N SER A 350 -30.09 -22.11 -15.18
CA SER A 350 -29.18 -23.00 -14.43
C SER A 350 -27.67 -22.87 -14.72
N HIS A 351 -27.02 -21.95 -14.00
CA HIS A 351 -25.56 -21.96 -13.78
C HIS A 351 -25.05 -23.20 -13.00
N GLU A 352 -25.90 -24.21 -12.76
CA GLU A 352 -25.59 -25.39 -11.93
C GLU A 352 -24.71 -26.44 -12.63
N ASN A 353 -24.61 -26.42 -13.98
CA ASN A 353 -23.89 -27.47 -14.73
C ASN A 353 -22.49 -27.10 -15.23
N CYS A 354 -21.99 -25.90 -14.94
CA CYS A 354 -20.59 -25.56 -15.21
C CYS A 354 -19.70 -26.06 -14.06
N LYS A 355 -18.90 -27.09 -14.32
CA LYS A 355 -17.87 -27.54 -13.36
C LYS A 355 -17.01 -26.33 -12.94
N PRO A 356 -16.72 -26.17 -11.64
CA PRO A 356 -15.88 -25.07 -11.18
C PRO A 356 -14.48 -25.19 -11.76
N LEU A 357 -13.86 -24.04 -12.02
CA LEU A 357 -12.47 -23.95 -12.46
C LEU A 357 -11.55 -24.66 -11.46
N THR A 358 -10.57 -25.39 -11.99
CA THR A 358 -9.60 -26.11 -11.17
C THR A 358 -8.48 -25.18 -10.74
N ARG A 359 -7.87 -25.40 -9.56
CA ARG A 359 -6.81 -24.52 -9.04
C ARG A 359 -5.67 -24.22 -10.04
N PRO A 360 -5.18 -25.16 -10.87
CA PRO A 360 -4.13 -24.88 -11.84
C PRO A 360 -4.48 -23.88 -12.95
N THR A 361 -5.76 -23.52 -13.14
CA THR A 361 -6.15 -22.50 -14.13
C THR A 361 -5.82 -21.07 -13.69
N PHE A 362 -5.40 -20.87 -12.44
CA PHE A 362 -5.09 -19.55 -11.88
C PHE A 362 -3.59 -19.33 -11.73
N ALA A 363 -3.09 -18.15 -12.07
CA ALA A 363 -1.69 -17.74 -11.88
C ALA A 363 -1.29 -17.78 -10.40
N ALA A 364 -2.23 -17.50 -9.49
CA ALA A 364 -2.04 -17.58 -8.03
C ALA A 364 -1.54 -18.96 -7.57
N TYR A 365 -1.98 -20.04 -8.21
CA TYR A 365 -1.52 -21.41 -7.90
C TYR A 365 -0.02 -21.57 -8.12
N TYR A 366 0.51 -21.04 -9.23
CA TYR A 366 1.94 -21.13 -9.55
C TYR A 366 2.83 -20.23 -8.69
N LEU A 367 2.25 -19.22 -8.06
CA LEU A 367 2.96 -18.27 -7.19
C LEU A 367 2.92 -18.71 -5.72
N LEU A 368 1.78 -19.20 -5.23
CA LEU A 368 1.55 -19.49 -3.82
C LEU A 368 1.77 -20.97 -3.47
N GLU A 369 1.26 -21.90 -4.28
CA GLU A 369 1.28 -23.32 -3.93
C GLU A 369 2.64 -24.00 -4.23
N PRO A 370 3.16 -24.88 -3.35
CA PRO A 370 4.44 -25.55 -3.56
C PRO A 370 4.52 -26.39 -4.86
N SER A 371 3.42 -27.05 -5.21
CA SER A 371 3.27 -27.85 -6.43
C SER A 371 3.34 -26.97 -7.69
N GLY A 372 2.60 -25.86 -7.70
CA GLY A 372 2.63 -24.85 -8.74
C GLY A 372 4.01 -24.21 -8.89
N ILE A 373 4.67 -23.82 -7.79
CA ILE A 373 6.01 -23.24 -7.82
C ILE A 373 7.04 -24.23 -8.37
N LYS A 374 6.89 -25.53 -8.12
CA LYS A 374 7.77 -26.56 -8.69
C LYS A 374 7.64 -26.61 -10.22
N LYS A 375 6.41 -26.58 -10.75
CA LYS A 375 6.14 -26.51 -12.21
C LYS A 375 6.69 -25.20 -12.79
N LEU A 376 6.46 -24.07 -12.14
CA LEU A 376 7.00 -22.76 -12.53
C LEU A 376 8.54 -22.76 -12.60
N ARG A 377 9.20 -23.33 -11.59
CA ARG A 377 10.67 -23.48 -11.59
C ARG A 377 11.14 -24.34 -12.77
N GLN A 378 10.40 -25.40 -13.12
CA GLN A 378 10.74 -26.25 -14.26
C GLN A 378 10.60 -25.50 -15.59
N ALA A 379 9.54 -24.71 -15.76
CA ALA A 379 9.37 -23.86 -16.94
C ALA A 379 10.52 -22.82 -17.05
N LEU A 380 10.86 -22.17 -15.94
CA LEU A 380 11.97 -21.21 -15.89
C LEU A 380 13.36 -21.81 -16.13
N LYS A 381 13.55 -23.14 -16.00
CA LYS A 381 14.81 -23.79 -16.36
C LYS A 381 15.11 -23.76 -17.86
N ILE A 382 14.08 -23.59 -18.69
CA ILE A 382 14.24 -23.48 -20.14
C ILE A 382 14.96 -22.16 -20.47
N CYS A 383 14.63 -21.09 -19.76
CA CYS A 383 15.18 -19.75 -19.99
C CYS A 383 16.38 -19.39 -19.09
N GLY A 384 16.73 -20.22 -18.09
CA GLY A 384 17.79 -19.90 -17.14
C GLY A 384 18.20 -21.03 -16.19
N LYS A 385 19.07 -20.73 -15.24
CA LYS A 385 19.55 -21.68 -14.20
C LYS A 385 18.98 -21.31 -12.83
N PRO A 386 17.67 -21.53 -12.57
CA PRO A 386 17.05 -21.16 -11.29
C PRO A 386 17.67 -21.92 -10.12
N ARG A 387 17.86 -21.23 -9.00
CA ARG A 387 18.41 -21.82 -7.77
C ARG A 387 17.50 -22.93 -7.22
N TYR A 388 18.10 -23.97 -6.65
CA TYR A 388 17.37 -25.04 -5.98
C TYR A 388 16.67 -24.56 -4.70
N MET A 389 15.48 -25.12 -4.44
CA MET A 389 14.61 -24.79 -3.31
C MET A 389 14.20 -26.11 -2.62
N PRO A 390 14.91 -26.54 -1.56
CA PRO A 390 14.60 -27.79 -0.86
C PRO A 390 13.27 -27.73 -0.09
N GLU A 391 12.89 -26.53 0.40
CA GLU A 391 11.64 -26.29 1.13
C GLU A 391 10.41 -26.80 0.37
N LEU A 392 10.38 -26.71 -0.97
CA LEU A 392 9.25 -27.14 -1.79
C LEU A 392 8.96 -28.65 -1.65
N HIS A 393 9.97 -29.48 -1.37
CA HIS A 393 9.79 -30.91 -1.18
C HIS A 393 9.13 -31.23 0.16
N VAL A 394 9.53 -30.52 1.23
CA VAL A 394 8.90 -30.64 2.56
C VAL A 394 7.45 -30.16 2.51
N LEU A 395 7.21 -29.05 1.80
CA LEU A 395 5.89 -28.42 1.72
C LEU A 395 4.91 -29.10 0.77
N SER A 396 5.39 -29.96 -0.13
CA SER A 396 4.52 -30.77 -1.01
C SER A 396 3.97 -32.02 -0.32
N HIS A 397 4.50 -32.39 0.85
CA HIS A 397 4.06 -33.56 1.62
C HIS A 397 3.79 -33.16 3.08
N PRO A 398 2.74 -32.36 3.36
CA PRO A 398 2.53 -31.75 4.67
C PRO A 398 2.32 -32.78 5.78
N THR A 399 1.62 -33.88 5.49
CA THR A 399 1.39 -34.97 6.45
C THR A 399 2.69 -35.67 6.83
N ALA A 400 3.47 -36.11 5.83
CA ALA A 400 4.75 -36.76 6.06
C ALA A 400 5.75 -35.85 6.78
N ALA A 401 5.80 -34.56 6.40
CA ALA A 401 6.64 -33.57 7.07
C ALA A 401 6.24 -33.38 8.53
N TYR A 402 4.93 -33.26 8.83
CA TYR A 402 4.43 -33.15 10.19
C TYR A 402 4.85 -34.34 11.06
N PHE A 403 4.53 -35.57 10.63
CA PHE A 403 4.88 -36.77 11.39
C PHE A 403 6.39 -36.99 11.51
N LEU A 404 7.18 -36.63 10.50
CA LEU A 404 8.64 -36.69 10.58
C LEU A 404 9.18 -35.70 11.61
N THR A 405 8.73 -34.44 11.59
CA THR A 405 9.15 -33.44 12.59
C THR A 405 8.72 -33.81 14.01
N LEU A 406 7.48 -34.29 14.17
CA LEU A 406 6.97 -34.82 15.44
C LEU A 406 7.80 -36.00 15.93
N GLY A 407 8.10 -36.96 15.05
CA GLY A 407 8.94 -38.10 15.39
C GLY A 407 10.36 -37.69 15.80
N ILE A 408 10.97 -36.73 15.10
CA ILE A 408 12.30 -36.18 15.46
C ILE A 408 12.25 -35.52 16.83
N PHE A 409 11.29 -34.62 17.09
CA PHE A 409 11.19 -33.97 18.40
C PHE A 409 10.82 -34.94 19.52
N MET A 410 10.02 -35.97 19.23
CA MET A 410 9.71 -37.02 20.20
C MET A 410 10.95 -37.84 20.55
N LEU A 411 11.77 -38.21 19.57
CA LEU A 411 13.05 -38.89 19.83
C LEU A 411 14.02 -37.99 20.61
N LEU A 412 14.10 -36.70 20.27
CA LEU A 412 14.94 -35.74 21.00
C LEU A 412 14.48 -35.54 22.44
N ALA A 413 13.16 -35.44 22.68
CA ALA A 413 12.59 -35.31 24.01
C ALA A 413 12.83 -36.59 24.84
N LEU A 414 12.53 -37.76 24.26
CA LEU A 414 12.81 -39.06 24.89
C LEU A 414 14.29 -39.19 25.25
N PHE A 415 15.20 -38.84 24.33
CA PHE A 415 16.65 -38.88 24.58
C PHE A 415 17.07 -37.89 25.68
N GLY A 416 16.54 -36.66 25.67
CA GLY A 416 16.85 -35.64 26.67
C GLY A 416 16.41 -36.05 28.08
N PHE A 417 15.18 -36.54 28.23
CA PHE A 417 14.65 -37.00 29.52
C PHE A 417 15.32 -38.28 30.01
N THR A 418 15.58 -39.25 29.12
CA THR A 418 16.28 -40.49 29.48
C THR A 418 17.72 -40.22 29.88
N ALA A 419 18.44 -39.36 29.16
CA ALA A 419 19.80 -38.95 29.51
C ALA A 419 19.85 -38.17 30.84
N TRP A 420 18.87 -37.29 31.10
CA TRP A 420 18.77 -36.55 32.35
C TRP A 420 18.53 -37.47 33.56
N ILE A 421 17.65 -38.47 33.43
CA ILE A 421 17.33 -39.43 34.50
C ILE A 421 18.49 -40.41 34.74
N ALA A 422 19.20 -40.80 33.69
CA ALA A 422 20.32 -41.74 33.77
C ALA A 422 21.66 -41.09 34.15
N ALA A 423 21.75 -39.76 34.15
CA ALA A 423 22.97 -39.05 34.53
C ALA A 423 23.36 -39.38 35.98
N GLY A 424 24.46 -40.12 36.14
CA GLY A 424 25.02 -40.48 37.44
C GLY A 424 24.43 -41.73 38.12
N ARG A 425 23.64 -42.57 37.41
CA ARG A 425 23.06 -43.81 37.96
C ARG A 425 23.38 -45.03 37.10
N THR A 426 23.66 -46.17 37.72
CA THR A 426 23.69 -47.47 37.03
C THR A 426 22.27 -48.01 36.91
N VAL A 427 21.68 -47.87 35.73
CA VAL A 427 20.27 -48.21 35.46
C VAL A 427 20.18 -49.65 34.92
N THR A 428 19.35 -50.50 35.52
CA THR A 428 19.13 -51.87 35.02
C THR A 428 18.17 -51.89 33.81
N SER A 429 18.11 -52.99 33.06
CA SER A 429 17.24 -53.09 31.86
C SER A 429 15.75 -52.90 32.16
N LEU A 430 15.28 -53.29 33.36
CA LEU A 430 13.89 -53.08 33.79
C LEU A 430 13.61 -51.62 34.15
N ASP A 431 14.57 -50.95 34.79
CA ASP A 431 14.45 -49.52 35.13
C ASP A 431 14.33 -48.67 33.86
N TRP A 432 15.00 -49.06 32.77
CA TRP A 432 14.87 -48.37 31.47
C TRP A 432 13.46 -48.45 30.89
N ILE A 433 12.76 -49.58 31.04
CA ILE A 433 11.39 -49.74 30.57
C ILE A 433 10.44 -48.85 31.39
N ILE A 434 10.63 -48.79 32.71
CA ILE A 434 9.82 -47.95 33.61
C ILE A 434 10.05 -46.47 33.30
N VAL A 435 11.30 -46.05 33.13
CA VAL A 435 11.66 -44.66 32.76
C VAL A 435 11.06 -44.29 31.41
N LEU A 436 11.16 -45.16 30.40
CA LEU A 436 10.58 -44.91 29.08
C LEU A 436 9.06 -44.71 29.17
N LEU A 437 8.36 -45.56 29.92
CA LEU A 437 6.92 -45.50 30.07
C LEU A 437 6.47 -44.24 30.82
N ALA A 438 7.18 -43.84 31.87
CA ALA A 438 6.90 -42.64 32.66
C ALA A 438 7.16 -41.34 31.86
N VAL A 439 8.17 -41.34 31.00
CA VAL A 439 8.58 -40.17 30.21
C VAL A 439 7.75 -40.01 28.93
N LEU A 440 7.06 -41.06 28.47
CA LEU A 440 6.34 -41.05 27.19
C LEU A 440 5.33 -39.89 27.08
N LEU A 441 4.52 -39.67 28.13
CA LEU A 441 3.52 -38.61 28.17
C LEU A 441 4.15 -37.19 28.22
N PRO A 442 5.10 -36.89 29.13
CA PRO A 442 5.84 -35.62 29.07
C PRO A 442 6.55 -35.38 27.74
N ALA A 443 7.19 -36.41 27.17
CA ALA A 443 7.88 -36.31 25.89
C ALA A 443 6.92 -36.02 24.73
N SER A 444 5.70 -36.59 24.74
CA SER A 444 4.71 -36.31 23.68
C SER A 444 4.19 -34.87 23.74
N GLU A 445 3.92 -34.33 24.94
CA GLU A 445 3.49 -32.92 25.11
C GLU A 445 4.57 -31.95 24.61
N TRP A 446 5.84 -32.21 24.96
CA TRP A 446 6.97 -31.43 24.47
C TRP A 446 7.08 -31.56 22.94
N ALA A 447 7.03 -32.77 22.40
CA ALA A 447 7.12 -32.97 20.95
C ALA A 447 6.03 -32.22 20.19
N VAL A 448 4.78 -32.29 20.61
CA VAL A 448 3.66 -31.55 19.98
C VAL A 448 3.86 -30.04 20.09
N THR A 449 4.22 -29.55 21.27
CA THR A 449 4.44 -28.12 21.50
C THR A 449 5.57 -27.57 20.63
N PHE A 450 6.72 -28.27 20.59
CA PHE A 450 7.85 -27.88 19.74
C PHE A 450 7.54 -28.01 18.26
N THR A 451 6.79 -29.03 17.83
CA THR A 451 6.32 -29.15 16.45
C THR A 451 5.44 -27.98 16.05
N HIS A 452 4.43 -27.61 16.86
CA HIS A 452 3.56 -26.48 16.54
C HIS A 452 4.33 -25.15 16.56
N TRP A 453 5.18 -24.93 17.56
CA TRP A 453 6.07 -23.76 17.60
C TRP A 453 7.00 -23.68 16.38
N PHE A 454 7.59 -24.79 15.96
CA PHE A 454 8.43 -24.85 14.77
C PHE A 454 7.64 -24.56 13.49
N ILE A 455 6.41 -25.07 13.39
CA ILE A 455 5.51 -24.77 12.26
C ILE A 455 5.22 -23.28 12.21
N GLU A 456 4.85 -22.65 13.32
CA GLU A 456 4.57 -21.21 13.40
C GLU A 456 5.81 -20.37 13.04
N PHE A 457 7.00 -20.82 13.43
CA PHE A 457 8.26 -20.15 13.09
C PHE A 457 8.57 -20.21 11.58
N VAL A 458 8.32 -21.36 10.93
CA VAL A 458 8.64 -21.59 9.52
C VAL A 458 7.53 -21.08 8.58
N LYS A 459 6.27 -21.21 8.99
CA LYS A 459 5.09 -20.88 8.19
C LYS A 459 4.44 -19.59 8.68
N ARG A 460 4.66 -18.53 7.90
CA ARG A 460 3.88 -17.30 8.07
C ARG A 460 2.45 -17.51 7.55
N PRO A 461 1.42 -17.04 8.28
CA PRO A 461 0.06 -16.99 7.78
C PRO A 461 0.02 -16.25 6.44
N GLN A 462 -0.64 -16.85 5.45
CA GLN A 462 -0.91 -16.19 4.18
C GLN A 462 -2.33 -15.64 4.23
N PRO A 463 -2.53 -14.35 3.92
CA PRO A 463 -3.87 -13.80 3.81
C PRO A 463 -4.61 -14.52 2.68
N LEU A 464 -5.91 -14.75 2.89
CA LEU A 464 -6.78 -15.23 1.83
C LEU A 464 -6.89 -14.16 0.74
N LEU A 465 -6.83 -14.58 -0.51
CA LEU A 465 -7.08 -13.70 -1.64
C LEU A 465 -8.57 -13.36 -1.69
N LYS A 466 -8.88 -12.11 -1.99
CA LYS A 466 -10.22 -11.55 -1.93
C LYS A 466 -10.57 -10.87 -3.25
N TYR A 467 -11.81 -11.02 -3.67
CA TYR A 467 -12.42 -10.20 -4.71
C TYR A 467 -12.61 -8.74 -4.24
N ASP A 468 -12.49 -7.82 -5.17
CA ASP A 468 -12.80 -6.41 -4.99
C ASP A 468 -14.30 -6.17 -5.16
N PHE A 469 -15.01 -6.13 -4.02
CA PHE A 469 -16.41 -5.73 -3.95
C PHE A 469 -16.59 -4.31 -3.42
N SER A 470 -15.58 -3.44 -3.57
CA SER A 470 -15.66 -2.02 -3.17
C SER A 470 -16.83 -1.29 -3.84
N ARG A 471 -17.17 -1.65 -5.09
CA ARG A 471 -18.28 -1.07 -5.86
C ARG A 471 -19.65 -1.74 -5.62
N GLY A 472 -19.70 -2.80 -4.82
CA GLY A 472 -20.91 -3.54 -4.52
C GLY A 472 -20.75 -5.05 -4.68
N ILE A 473 -21.67 -5.81 -4.08
CA ILE A 473 -21.68 -7.28 -4.15
C ILE A 473 -22.39 -7.70 -5.43
N PRO A 474 -21.80 -8.56 -6.29
CA PRO A 474 -22.48 -9.08 -7.47
C PRO A 474 -23.59 -10.05 -7.08
N PHE A 475 -24.58 -10.22 -7.95
CA PHE A 475 -25.72 -11.12 -7.73
C PHE A 475 -25.28 -12.57 -7.45
N GLU A 476 -24.23 -13.05 -8.13
CA GLU A 476 -23.63 -14.38 -7.92
C GLU A 476 -23.10 -14.62 -6.50
N ALA A 477 -22.80 -13.54 -5.77
CA ALA A 477 -22.27 -13.56 -4.41
C ALA A 477 -23.29 -13.01 -3.39
N ALA A 478 -24.59 -13.01 -3.74
CA ALA A 478 -25.64 -12.58 -2.84
C ALA A 478 -25.53 -13.30 -1.50
N THR A 479 -25.61 -12.53 -0.41
CA THR A 479 -25.25 -13.01 0.92
C THR A 479 -26.34 -12.63 1.91
N LEU A 480 -26.65 -13.56 2.81
CA LEU A 480 -27.54 -13.33 3.94
C LEU A 480 -26.77 -13.28 5.24
N VAL A 481 -26.83 -12.13 5.91
CA VAL A 481 -26.31 -11.93 7.26
C VAL A 481 -27.39 -12.34 8.25
N VAL A 482 -27.13 -13.34 9.08
CA VAL A 482 -28.11 -13.85 10.05
C VAL A 482 -27.63 -13.70 11.48
N ILE A 483 -28.55 -13.34 12.37
CA ILE A 483 -28.30 -13.21 13.80
C ILE A 483 -29.20 -14.21 14.53
N PRO A 484 -28.67 -15.31 15.09
CA PRO A 484 -29.42 -16.22 15.93
C PRO A 484 -29.66 -15.58 17.30
N VAL A 485 -30.93 -15.38 17.63
CA VAL A 485 -31.39 -14.71 18.84
C VAL A 485 -32.40 -15.57 19.58
N ILE A 486 -32.36 -15.47 20.91
CA ILE A 486 -33.39 -16.00 21.79
C ILE A 486 -33.98 -14.80 22.51
N TRP A 487 -35.29 -14.61 22.42
CA TRP A 487 -35.96 -13.52 23.12
C TRP A 487 -37.19 -14.00 23.88
N SER A 488 -37.53 -13.21 24.90
CA SER A 488 -38.67 -13.43 25.79
C SER A 488 -39.56 -12.19 25.92
N THR A 489 -39.07 -11.02 25.51
CA THR A 489 -39.78 -9.75 25.68
C THR A 489 -39.84 -8.91 24.41
N VAL A 490 -40.91 -8.11 24.28
CA VAL A 490 -41.07 -7.17 23.15
C VAL A 490 -39.93 -6.14 23.08
N LYS A 491 -39.36 -5.77 24.23
CA LYS A 491 -38.22 -4.84 24.29
C LYS A 491 -36.96 -5.44 23.64
N GLU A 492 -36.71 -6.73 23.83
CA GLU A 492 -35.60 -7.45 23.18
C GLU A 492 -35.82 -7.52 21.67
N VAL A 493 -37.06 -7.79 21.22
CA VAL A 493 -37.42 -7.76 19.80
C VAL A 493 -37.10 -6.40 19.20
N GLN A 494 -37.57 -5.30 19.81
CA GLN A 494 -37.31 -3.94 19.33
C GLN A 494 -35.81 -3.62 19.28
N SER A 495 -35.06 -4.00 20.32
CA SER A 495 -33.61 -3.81 20.38
C SER A 495 -32.89 -4.55 19.24
N MET A 496 -33.29 -5.78 18.94
CA MET A 496 -32.70 -6.58 17.86
C MET A 496 -33.07 -6.05 16.48
N VAL A 497 -34.30 -5.55 16.29
CA VAL A 497 -34.71 -4.89 15.04
C VAL A 497 -33.90 -3.62 14.81
N SER A 498 -33.70 -2.78 15.83
CA SER A 498 -32.83 -1.60 15.74
C SER A 498 -31.37 -1.98 15.47
N ARG A 499 -30.87 -3.07 16.05
CA ARG A 499 -29.51 -3.56 15.79
C ARG A 499 -29.35 -4.06 14.35
N LEU A 500 -30.37 -4.75 13.82
CA LEU A 500 -30.42 -5.18 12.43
C LEU A 500 -30.37 -3.98 11.48
N GLU A 501 -31.11 -2.91 11.79
CA GLU A 501 -31.05 -1.65 11.04
C GLU A 501 -29.64 -1.05 11.06
N LEU A 502 -28.98 -0.96 12.22
CA LEU A 502 -27.60 -0.46 12.32
C LEU A 502 -26.63 -1.27 11.46
N HIS A 503 -26.75 -2.60 11.43
CA HIS A 503 -25.91 -3.44 10.57
C HIS A 503 -26.15 -3.18 9.09
N TYR A 504 -27.41 -2.98 8.69
CA TYR A 504 -27.75 -2.58 7.32
C TYR A 504 -27.15 -1.21 6.98
N LEU A 505 -27.32 -0.20 7.84
CA LEU A 505 -26.77 1.14 7.65
C LEU A 505 -25.24 1.14 7.48
N ALA A 506 -24.54 0.27 8.21
CA ALA A 506 -23.10 0.11 8.11
C ALA A 506 -22.64 -0.68 6.86
N ASN A 507 -23.51 -1.49 6.24
CA ASN A 507 -23.15 -2.38 5.13
C ASN A 507 -24.22 -2.37 4.04
N ARG A 508 -24.66 -1.18 3.60
CA ARG A 508 -25.72 -1.05 2.60
C ARG A 508 -25.29 -1.61 1.25
N ASP A 509 -25.99 -2.61 0.74
CA ASP A 509 -25.79 -3.19 -0.58
C ASP A 509 -27.11 -3.78 -1.11
N ALA A 510 -27.26 -3.90 -2.42
CA ALA A 510 -28.46 -4.46 -3.04
C ALA A 510 -28.54 -5.99 -2.89
N ASN A 511 -27.38 -6.66 -2.85
CA ASN A 511 -27.28 -8.12 -2.75
C ASN A 511 -26.84 -8.59 -1.35
N LEU A 512 -26.97 -7.72 -0.34
CA LEU A 512 -26.76 -8.06 1.06
C LEU A 512 -28.10 -8.02 1.80
N HIS A 513 -28.57 -9.19 2.20
CA HIS A 513 -29.80 -9.36 2.95
C HIS A 513 -29.47 -9.56 4.42
N LEU A 514 -30.36 -9.13 5.30
CA LEU A 514 -30.23 -9.32 6.75
C LEU A 514 -31.39 -10.15 7.27
N GLY A 515 -31.11 -11.00 8.25
CA GLY A 515 -32.06 -11.97 8.79
C GLY A 515 -31.93 -12.14 10.30
N LEU A 516 -33.05 -12.30 10.99
CA LEU A 516 -33.09 -12.78 12.38
C LEU A 516 -33.52 -14.25 12.40
N LEU A 517 -32.72 -15.08 13.07
CA LEU A 517 -33.02 -16.48 13.33
C LEU A 517 -33.48 -16.62 14.78
N VAL A 518 -34.76 -16.87 14.98
CA VAL A 518 -35.37 -16.68 16.30
C VAL A 518 -35.80 -18.01 16.89
N ASP A 519 -35.31 -18.25 18.10
CA ASP A 519 -35.90 -19.20 19.04
C ASP A 519 -36.65 -18.45 20.14
N LEU A 520 -37.83 -18.96 20.52
CA LEU A 520 -38.53 -18.49 21.71
C LEU A 520 -37.91 -19.12 22.96
N THR A 521 -37.96 -18.42 24.09
CA THR A 521 -37.54 -18.99 25.38
C THR A 521 -38.34 -20.22 25.77
N ASP A 522 -37.71 -21.11 26.54
CA ASP A 522 -38.28 -22.37 26.98
C ASP A 522 -39.62 -22.18 27.70
N ALA A 523 -40.54 -23.12 27.48
CA ALA A 523 -41.85 -23.10 28.07
C ALA A 523 -42.31 -24.50 28.49
N LYS A 524 -43.32 -24.55 29.36
CA LYS A 524 -44.01 -25.80 29.74
C LYS A 524 -45.01 -26.27 28.69
N GLU A 525 -45.35 -25.39 27.75
CA GLU A 525 -46.30 -25.60 26.67
C GLU A 525 -45.63 -25.23 25.34
N GLU A 526 -46.07 -25.85 24.24
CA GLU A 526 -45.53 -25.58 22.90
C GLU A 526 -45.73 -24.11 22.49
N VAL A 527 -46.94 -23.59 22.75
CA VAL A 527 -47.36 -22.22 22.45
C VAL A 527 -47.84 -21.55 23.73
N SER A 528 -47.24 -20.42 24.09
CA SER A 528 -47.63 -19.60 25.24
C SER A 528 -48.44 -18.37 24.80
N ALA A 529 -49.28 -17.84 25.68
CA ALA A 529 -50.08 -16.63 25.40
C ALA A 529 -49.22 -15.43 24.95
N ARG A 530 -48.01 -15.29 25.50
CA ARG A 530 -47.06 -14.20 25.18
C ARG A 530 -46.43 -14.31 23.80
N ASP A 531 -46.44 -15.50 23.18
CA ASP A 531 -45.81 -15.69 21.88
C ASP A 531 -46.51 -14.88 20.80
N SER A 532 -47.83 -14.70 20.91
CA SER A 532 -48.62 -13.89 19.97
C SER A 532 -48.14 -12.44 19.92
N GLU A 533 -47.90 -11.82 21.09
CA GLU A 533 -47.41 -10.45 21.21
C GLU A 533 -45.99 -10.30 20.65
N LEU A 534 -45.11 -11.29 20.91
CA LEU A 534 -43.75 -11.30 20.39
C LEU A 534 -43.71 -11.43 18.87
N ASN A 535 -44.53 -12.34 18.31
CA ASN A 535 -44.62 -12.60 16.89
C ASN A 535 -45.09 -11.34 16.13
N GLU A 536 -46.09 -10.66 16.66
CA GLU A 536 -46.65 -9.47 16.02
C GLU A 536 -45.70 -8.27 16.10
N ALA A 537 -45.01 -8.11 17.23
CA ALA A 537 -43.96 -7.09 17.37
C ALA A 537 -42.80 -7.34 16.38
N ALA A 538 -42.36 -8.59 16.24
CA ALA A 538 -41.27 -8.95 15.33
C ALA A 538 -41.68 -8.76 13.86
N ARG A 539 -42.88 -9.21 13.48
CA ARG A 539 -43.46 -9.00 12.14
C ARG A 539 -43.53 -7.52 11.80
N THR A 540 -44.16 -6.73 12.67
CA THR A 540 -44.35 -5.28 12.45
C THR A 540 -43.01 -4.56 12.32
N GLY A 541 -42.01 -4.91 13.16
CA GLY A 541 -40.68 -4.33 13.11
C GLY A 541 -39.97 -4.56 11.77
N ILE A 542 -39.95 -5.82 11.29
CA ILE A 542 -39.30 -6.19 10.03
C ILE A 542 -40.05 -5.63 8.82
N GLU A 543 -41.38 -5.66 8.82
CA GLU A 543 -42.18 -5.04 7.75
C GLU A 543 -41.98 -3.52 7.68
N SER A 544 -41.84 -2.84 8.82
CA SER A 544 -41.54 -1.41 8.88
C SER A 544 -40.17 -1.09 8.26
N LEU A 545 -39.15 -1.89 8.58
CA LEU A 545 -37.82 -1.75 7.97
C LEU A 545 -37.86 -1.98 6.46
N ASN A 546 -38.56 -3.02 6.00
CA ASN A 546 -38.74 -3.28 4.56
C ASN A 546 -39.50 -2.13 3.88
N ARG A 547 -40.58 -1.59 4.45
CA ARG A 547 -41.26 -0.41 3.87
C ARG A 547 -40.34 0.80 3.71
N THR A 548 -39.37 0.96 4.62
CA THR A 548 -38.44 2.10 4.63
C THR A 548 -37.27 1.92 3.67
N TYR A 549 -36.76 0.69 3.53
CA TYR A 549 -35.47 0.41 2.90
C TYR A 549 -35.51 -0.64 1.78
N SER A 550 -36.65 -1.26 1.49
CA SER A 550 -36.74 -2.30 0.46
C SER A 550 -36.28 -1.78 -0.90
N THR A 551 -35.49 -2.63 -1.56
CA THR A 551 -35.05 -2.42 -2.94
C THR A 551 -36.02 -3.07 -3.92
N PRO A 552 -35.99 -2.72 -5.22
CA PRO A 552 -36.85 -3.33 -6.24
C PRO A 552 -36.65 -4.85 -6.43
N GLY A 553 -35.59 -5.44 -5.86
CA GLY A 553 -35.18 -6.84 -6.05
C GLY A 553 -35.55 -7.80 -4.92
N GLY A 554 -36.40 -7.41 -3.96
CA GLY A 554 -36.88 -8.26 -2.87
C GLY A 554 -36.82 -7.60 -1.48
N SER A 555 -37.07 -8.36 -0.42
CA SER A 555 -36.91 -7.88 0.97
C SER A 555 -35.45 -7.84 1.43
N THR A 556 -35.03 -6.67 1.91
CA THR A 556 -33.72 -6.50 2.54
C THR A 556 -33.65 -7.19 3.90
N PHE A 557 -34.75 -7.14 4.67
CA PHE A 557 -34.85 -7.68 6.02
C PHE A 557 -35.75 -8.90 6.07
N ASN A 558 -35.30 -9.94 6.76
CA ASN A 558 -35.98 -11.22 6.85
C ASN A 558 -36.10 -11.70 8.31
N LEU A 559 -37.15 -12.43 8.61
CA LEU A 559 -37.38 -13.07 9.91
C LEU A 559 -37.63 -14.55 9.68
N PHE A 560 -36.94 -15.40 10.42
CA PHE A 560 -37.17 -16.83 10.45
C PHE A 560 -37.30 -17.26 11.90
N GLN A 561 -38.54 -17.50 12.33
CA GLN A 561 -38.83 -17.90 13.70
C GLN A 561 -39.39 -19.32 13.75
N ARG A 562 -38.77 -20.12 14.62
CA ARG A 562 -39.10 -21.53 14.85
C ARG A 562 -40.16 -21.69 15.95
N HIS A 563 -40.94 -22.76 15.87
CA HIS A 563 -41.78 -23.20 16.98
C HIS A 563 -40.99 -24.08 17.96
N ARG A 564 -41.47 -24.23 19.19
CA ARG A 564 -40.83 -25.07 20.20
C ARG A 564 -41.12 -26.55 19.92
N THR A 565 -40.15 -27.41 20.15
CA THR A 565 -40.28 -28.87 20.11
C THR A 565 -40.07 -29.45 21.50
N TRP A 566 -40.74 -30.54 21.84
CA TRP A 566 -40.57 -31.21 23.13
C TRP A 566 -39.17 -31.82 23.25
N ASN A 567 -38.45 -31.48 24.32
CA ASN A 567 -37.16 -32.09 24.64
C ASN A 567 -37.32 -33.06 25.82
N GLU A 568 -37.21 -34.36 25.56
CA GLU A 568 -37.35 -35.41 26.58
C GLU A 568 -36.28 -35.36 27.68
N SER A 569 -35.07 -34.90 27.37
CA SER A 569 -33.96 -34.86 28.35
C SER A 569 -34.11 -33.74 29.37
N GLU A 570 -34.69 -32.61 28.97
CA GLU A 570 -34.86 -31.43 29.82
C GLU A 570 -36.32 -31.25 30.30
N GLY A 571 -37.27 -31.99 29.74
CA GLY A 571 -38.69 -31.93 30.12
C GLY A 571 -39.36 -30.60 29.81
N VAL A 572 -38.89 -29.88 28.78
CA VAL A 572 -39.39 -28.56 28.38
C VAL A 572 -39.62 -28.48 26.87
N TRP A 573 -40.51 -27.58 26.46
CA TRP A 573 -40.65 -27.17 25.07
C TRP A 573 -39.61 -26.10 24.77
N MET A 574 -38.76 -26.34 23.77
CA MET A 574 -37.69 -25.42 23.36
C MET A 574 -37.32 -25.62 21.89
N GLY A 575 -36.59 -24.68 21.30
CA GLY A 575 -35.99 -24.90 19.98
C GLY A 575 -34.93 -26.02 20.05
N TRP A 576 -35.03 -27.03 19.19
CA TRP A 576 -34.03 -28.10 19.14
C TRP A 576 -32.65 -27.53 18.75
N GLU A 577 -31.61 -27.99 19.45
CA GLU A 577 -30.22 -27.48 19.39
C GLU A 577 -30.13 -25.95 19.26
N ARG A 578 -30.39 -25.19 20.34
CA ARG A 578 -30.39 -23.70 20.34
C ARG A 578 -29.27 -23.08 19.51
N LYS A 579 -29.62 -22.08 18.70
CA LYS A 579 -28.74 -21.39 17.72
C LYS A 579 -28.22 -22.28 16.58
N ARG A 580 -27.68 -23.48 16.85
CA ARG A 580 -27.17 -24.41 15.82
C ARG A 580 -28.30 -24.94 14.95
N GLY A 581 -29.37 -25.46 15.55
CA GLY A 581 -30.56 -25.95 14.87
C GLY A 581 -31.23 -24.88 14.02
N ALA A 582 -31.24 -23.61 14.48
CA ALA A 582 -31.79 -22.50 13.71
C ALA A 582 -31.00 -22.27 12.41
N LEU A 583 -29.67 -22.37 12.47
CA LEU A 583 -28.81 -22.29 11.28
C LEU A 583 -28.99 -23.50 10.37
N VAL A 584 -29.10 -24.71 10.94
CA VAL A 584 -29.35 -25.94 10.17
C VAL A 584 -30.66 -25.82 9.41
N GLU A 585 -31.75 -25.40 10.07
CA GLU A 585 -33.04 -25.24 9.41
C GLU A 585 -33.07 -24.13 8.37
N LEU A 586 -32.35 -23.02 8.58
CA LEU A 586 -32.20 -22.01 7.54
C LEU A 586 -31.52 -22.59 6.29
N VAL A 587 -30.47 -23.40 6.47
CA VAL A 587 -29.81 -24.05 5.34
C VAL A 587 -30.76 -25.03 4.63
N GLU A 588 -31.60 -25.74 5.37
CA GLU A 588 -32.62 -26.62 4.79
C GLU A 588 -33.73 -25.84 4.06
N LEU A 589 -34.14 -24.68 4.58
CA LEU A 589 -35.04 -23.74 3.90
C LEU A 589 -34.45 -23.23 2.58
N ILE A 590 -33.16 -22.85 2.59
CA ILE A 590 -32.44 -22.40 1.37
C ILE A 590 -32.35 -23.52 0.33
N LYS A 591 -32.23 -24.78 0.75
CA LYS A 591 -32.29 -25.96 -0.14
C LYS A 591 -33.71 -26.26 -0.66
N GLY A 592 -34.71 -25.48 -0.26
CA GLY A 592 -36.10 -25.64 -0.70
C GLY A 592 -36.94 -26.63 0.11
N LYS A 593 -36.48 -27.07 1.30
CA LYS A 593 -37.35 -27.89 2.17
C LYS A 593 -38.46 -27.03 2.78
N THR A 594 -39.69 -27.50 2.65
CA THR A 594 -40.89 -26.84 3.21
C THR A 594 -41.29 -27.39 4.58
N ASP A 595 -40.78 -28.57 4.95
CA ASP A 595 -41.06 -29.25 6.22
C ASP A 595 -40.00 -28.88 7.27
N THR A 596 -40.03 -27.62 7.71
CA THR A 596 -39.14 -27.11 8.77
C THR A 596 -39.97 -26.56 9.94
N THR A 597 -39.34 -26.40 11.10
CA THR A 597 -40.01 -25.85 12.28
C THR A 597 -40.18 -24.33 12.22
N CYS A 598 -39.61 -23.68 11.20
CA CYS A 598 -39.83 -22.26 10.88
C CYS A 598 -41.29 -21.99 10.51
N ARG A 599 -42.06 -21.49 11.48
CA ARG A 599 -43.50 -21.24 11.33
C ARG A 599 -43.81 -19.80 10.96
N LEU A 600 -43.00 -18.85 11.41
CA LEU A 600 -43.13 -17.44 11.10
C LEU A 600 -41.96 -17.02 10.22
N VAL A 601 -42.26 -16.79 8.94
CA VAL A 601 -41.34 -16.22 7.96
C VAL A 601 -41.88 -14.86 7.52
N VAL A 602 -41.03 -13.83 7.60
CA VAL A 602 -41.35 -12.47 7.13
C VAL A 602 -40.27 -12.04 6.16
N GLY A 603 -40.68 -11.52 5.01
CA GLY A 603 -39.80 -11.24 3.87
C GLY A 603 -40.24 -12.01 2.62
N ASP A 604 -39.59 -11.72 1.50
CA ASP A 604 -39.73 -12.43 0.23
C ASP A 604 -38.86 -13.70 0.25
N PRO A 605 -39.47 -14.89 0.29
CA PRO A 605 -38.72 -16.15 0.29
C PRO A 605 -38.00 -16.42 -1.04
N GLY A 606 -38.36 -15.72 -2.14
CA GLY A 606 -37.70 -15.86 -3.43
C GLY A 606 -36.19 -15.55 -3.39
N ILE A 607 -35.77 -14.68 -2.47
CA ILE A 607 -34.35 -14.34 -2.27
C ILE A 607 -33.54 -15.55 -1.84
N LEU A 608 -34.13 -16.49 -1.08
CA LEU A 608 -33.39 -17.61 -0.51
C LEU A 608 -32.75 -18.50 -1.57
N ALA A 609 -33.40 -18.64 -2.72
CA ALA A 609 -32.90 -19.43 -3.84
C ALA A 609 -31.62 -18.84 -4.48
N HIS A 610 -31.28 -17.58 -4.19
CA HIS A 610 -30.18 -16.86 -4.85
C HIS A 610 -29.01 -16.58 -3.88
N ILE A 611 -29.18 -16.88 -2.59
CA ILE A 611 -28.12 -16.69 -1.59
C ILE A 611 -27.00 -17.71 -1.81
N ARG A 612 -25.79 -17.21 -2.03
CA ARG A 612 -24.57 -18.02 -2.14
C ARG A 612 -23.89 -18.22 -0.79
N TYR A 613 -23.86 -17.19 0.05
CA TYR A 613 -23.14 -17.19 1.31
C TYR A 613 -24.01 -16.79 2.51
N ILE A 614 -23.69 -17.32 3.68
CA ILE A 614 -24.34 -16.97 4.94
C ILE A 614 -23.27 -16.43 5.89
N ILE A 615 -23.48 -15.22 6.41
CA ILE A 615 -22.64 -14.64 7.47
C ILE A 615 -23.42 -14.73 8.77
N THR A 616 -22.93 -15.52 9.72
CA THR A 616 -23.57 -15.64 11.04
C THR A 616 -22.91 -14.68 12.02
N LEU A 617 -23.70 -13.80 12.64
CA LEU A 617 -23.25 -12.90 13.69
C LEU A 617 -23.87 -13.31 15.02
N ASP A 618 -23.10 -13.34 16.10
CA ASP A 618 -23.72 -13.41 17.43
C ASP A 618 -24.50 -12.13 17.71
N ALA A 619 -25.50 -12.23 18.59
CA ALA A 619 -26.35 -11.10 18.97
C ALA A 619 -25.55 -9.85 19.39
N ASP A 620 -24.39 -10.04 20.04
CA ASP A 620 -23.52 -8.96 20.54
C ASP A 620 -22.37 -8.59 19.60
N THR A 621 -22.25 -9.26 18.45
CA THR A 621 -21.20 -8.96 17.48
C THR A 621 -21.56 -7.72 16.69
N GLN A 622 -20.64 -6.76 16.64
CA GLN A 622 -20.76 -5.62 15.75
C GLN A 622 -20.18 -5.97 14.38
N LEU A 623 -20.90 -5.63 13.31
CA LEU A 623 -20.43 -5.71 11.94
C LEU A 623 -19.91 -4.33 11.51
N PRO A 624 -18.59 -4.09 11.46
CA PRO A 624 -18.04 -2.78 11.12
C PRO A 624 -18.41 -2.34 9.71
N LEU A 625 -18.22 -1.05 9.45
CA LEU A 625 -18.43 -0.45 8.13
C LEU A 625 -17.68 -1.23 7.04
N GLU A 626 -18.41 -1.58 5.97
CA GLU A 626 -17.90 -2.27 4.77
C GLU A 626 -17.19 -3.63 5.03
N SER A 627 -17.34 -4.20 6.23
CA SER A 627 -16.71 -5.47 6.57
C SER A 627 -17.39 -6.65 5.87
N ALA A 628 -18.71 -6.59 5.66
CA ALA A 628 -19.46 -7.64 4.96
C ALA A 628 -18.91 -7.89 3.56
N ARG A 629 -18.80 -6.82 2.74
CA ARG A 629 -18.26 -6.88 1.37
C ARG A 629 -16.86 -7.51 1.32
N ARG A 630 -16.00 -7.15 2.28
CA ARG A 630 -14.64 -7.70 2.40
C ARG A 630 -14.59 -9.15 2.85
N MET A 631 -15.56 -9.61 3.66
CA MET A 631 -15.67 -11.02 4.04
C MET A 631 -16.18 -11.86 2.87
N ILE A 632 -17.22 -11.38 2.18
CA ILE A 632 -17.81 -12.05 1.01
C ILE A 632 -16.77 -12.17 -0.10
N GLY A 633 -15.94 -11.15 -0.32
CA GLY A 633 -14.85 -11.23 -1.28
C GLY A 633 -13.84 -12.35 -0.99
N ALA A 634 -13.72 -12.82 0.25
CA ALA A 634 -12.78 -13.88 0.64
C ALA A 634 -13.35 -15.30 0.53
N MET A 635 -14.66 -15.44 0.28
CA MET A 635 -15.39 -16.72 0.21
C MET A 635 -15.57 -17.15 -1.24
#